data_AF-A0A0W0HUU0-F1
#
_entry.id   AF-A0A0W0HUU0-F1
#
_cell.length_a   1.000
_cell.length_b   1.000
_cell.length_c   1.000
_cell.angle_alpha   90.00
_cell.angle_beta   90.00
_cell.angle_gamma   90.00
#
_symmetry.space_group_name_H-M   'P 1'
#
loop_
_entity.id
_entity.type
_entity.pdbx_description
1 polymer ?
#
loop_
_entity_poly.entity_id
_entity_poly.type
_entity_poly.pdbx_seq_one_letter_code
_entity_poly.pdbx_strand_id
1 'polypeptide(L)'
;MTDKLHSIVDVLTSKYPVHYYGFVSHRGQDVLLYSPVGDPVTNPWKTEYYENGEWVAQTLETKVFTKLDAGAEVIVRVMPRKSLVANELPYTVRLGSYPVMESYDLLDEPGVLRIPGGHTKPEWLATQIYKEAVFEAKFADTKNTPLEGGIASLVMSFGENEPTITHHSISDASGVASRLIEFGRCDGGVEALDFVDKQMGFNTWRSLYNVAGYFVQNSSLGPLKTTPRIVFMGHICKQTVLRTVAPRG
;
A
#
# COMPACT_ATOMS: atom_id res chain seq x y z
N MET A 1 18.34 1.83 -15.79
CA MET A 1 17.96 1.59 -14.37
C MET A 1 17.75 0.10 -14.15
N THR A 2 17.77 -0.41 -12.91
CA THR A 2 17.49 -1.83 -12.64
C THR A 2 16.01 -2.15 -12.84
N ASP A 3 15.68 -3.42 -13.07
CA ASP A 3 14.31 -3.92 -13.27
C ASP A 3 13.49 -3.93 -11.97
N LYS A 4 13.02 -2.74 -11.59
CA LYS A 4 12.14 -2.49 -10.45
C LYS A 4 11.36 -1.20 -10.66
N LEU A 5 10.42 -0.90 -9.78
CA LEU A 5 9.82 0.42 -9.74
C LEU A 5 10.69 1.38 -8.91
N HIS A 6 11.15 2.46 -9.52
CA HIS A 6 11.97 3.46 -8.83
C HIS A 6 11.12 4.67 -8.43
N SER A 7 11.28 5.14 -7.18
CA SER A 7 10.83 6.47 -6.77
C SER A 7 12.02 7.42 -6.80
N ILE A 8 12.09 8.25 -7.84
CA ILE A 8 13.16 9.21 -8.07
C ILE A 8 12.79 10.51 -7.37
N VAL A 9 13.61 10.92 -6.41
CA VAL A 9 13.55 12.23 -5.75
C VAL A 9 14.88 12.92 -6.03
N ASP A 10 14.83 14.03 -6.75
CA ASP A 10 16.04 14.67 -7.27
C ASP A 10 15.80 16.18 -7.49
N VAL A 11 16.83 16.92 -7.86
CA VAL A 11 16.84 18.38 -7.95
C VAL A 11 17.49 18.83 -9.25
N LEU A 12 16.76 19.60 -10.06
CA LEU A 12 17.30 20.27 -11.23
C LEU A 12 18.10 21.50 -10.79
N THR A 13 19.25 21.72 -11.42
CA THR A 13 20.14 22.86 -11.14
C THR A 13 20.50 23.59 -12.43
N SER A 14 21.09 24.79 -12.32
CA SER A 14 21.60 25.51 -13.48
C SER A 14 22.70 24.74 -14.24
N LYS A 15 23.50 23.94 -13.54
CA LYS A 15 24.55 23.09 -14.13
C LYS A 15 23.97 21.82 -14.78
N TYR A 16 22.94 21.25 -14.18
CA TYR A 16 22.24 20.06 -14.67
C TYR A 16 20.75 20.36 -14.83
N PRO A 17 20.36 21.12 -15.87
CA PRO A 17 18.98 21.53 -16.07
C PRO A 17 18.14 20.43 -16.73
N VAL A 18 18.71 19.29 -17.11
CA VAL A 18 17.97 18.19 -17.70
C VAL A 18 18.53 16.88 -17.16
N HIS A 19 17.67 16.07 -16.56
CA HIS A 19 18.02 14.74 -16.08
C HIS A 19 17.37 13.70 -17.00
N TYR A 20 18.13 12.70 -17.42
CA TYR A 20 17.67 11.62 -18.30
C TYR A 20 17.61 10.30 -17.51
N TYR A 21 16.55 9.53 -17.75
CA TYR A 21 16.37 8.20 -17.17
C TYR A 21 15.96 7.22 -18.25
N GLY A 22 16.52 6.01 -18.18
CA GLY A 22 16.21 4.90 -19.08
C GLY A 22 15.80 3.65 -18.30
N PHE A 23 14.72 3.03 -18.73
CA PHE A 23 14.22 1.77 -18.17
C PHE A 23 14.00 0.75 -19.30
N VAL A 24 14.48 -0.48 -19.10
CA VAL A 24 14.35 -1.56 -20.09
C VAL A 24 13.24 -2.50 -19.65
N SER A 25 12.26 -2.72 -20.51
CA SER A 25 11.22 -3.74 -20.35
C SER A 25 11.80 -5.11 -20.68
N HIS A 26 12.51 -5.74 -19.74
CA HIS A 26 13.26 -6.98 -19.98
C HIS A 26 12.41 -8.15 -20.52
N ARG A 27 11.13 -8.24 -20.13
CA ARG A 27 10.20 -9.32 -20.48
C ARG A 27 9.04 -8.83 -21.35
N GLY A 28 9.07 -7.58 -21.81
CA GLY A 28 7.92 -6.94 -22.47
C GLY A 28 6.80 -6.61 -21.48
N GLN A 29 7.12 -6.48 -20.18
CA GLN A 29 6.21 -5.95 -19.17
C GLN A 29 5.93 -4.47 -19.41
N ASP A 30 4.73 -4.05 -19.05
CA ASP A 30 4.34 -2.65 -19.08
C ASP A 30 5.22 -1.81 -18.14
N VAL A 31 5.46 -0.56 -18.53
CA VAL A 31 6.28 0.39 -17.77
C VAL A 31 5.42 1.57 -17.32
N LEU A 32 5.54 1.93 -16.04
CA LEU A 32 4.91 3.08 -15.43
C LEU A 32 5.84 4.29 -15.48
N LEU A 33 5.31 5.43 -15.94
CA LEU A 33 5.82 6.75 -15.64
C LEU A 33 4.77 7.52 -14.85
N TYR A 34 5.09 7.91 -13.62
CA TYR A 34 4.17 8.62 -12.73
C TYR A 34 4.82 9.87 -12.13
N SER A 35 4.13 11.01 -12.18
CA SER A 35 4.56 12.28 -11.58
C SER A 35 3.66 12.60 -10.38
N PRO A 36 4.02 12.19 -9.15
CA PRO A 36 3.15 12.24 -7.97
C PRO A 36 2.84 13.64 -7.40
N VAL A 37 3.53 14.69 -7.85
CA VAL A 37 3.48 16.00 -7.19
C VAL A 37 2.94 17.05 -8.15
N GLY A 38 1.80 17.65 -7.80
CA GLY A 38 1.20 18.75 -8.57
C GLY A 38 0.68 18.36 -9.96
N ASP A 39 0.20 19.36 -10.69
CA ASP A 39 -0.32 19.17 -12.06
C ASP A 39 0.83 19.11 -13.09
N PRO A 40 1.03 17.99 -13.82
CA PRO A 40 2.09 17.85 -14.84
C PRO A 40 2.09 18.93 -15.93
N VAL A 41 0.97 19.61 -16.19
CA VAL A 41 0.86 20.70 -17.16
C VAL A 41 1.38 22.03 -16.60
N THR A 42 1.30 22.18 -15.29
CA THR A 42 1.36 23.47 -14.58
C THR A 42 2.59 23.59 -13.68
N ASN A 43 3.16 22.44 -13.32
CA ASN A 43 4.35 22.37 -12.49
C ASN A 43 5.55 23.15 -13.05
N PRO A 44 6.45 23.61 -12.16
CA PRO A 44 7.64 24.39 -12.53
C PRO A 44 8.65 23.60 -13.37
N TRP A 45 8.61 22.26 -13.31
CA TRP A 45 9.29 21.35 -14.22
C TRP A 45 8.30 20.76 -15.23
N LYS A 46 8.81 19.93 -16.13
CA LYS A 46 8.04 19.03 -16.99
C LYS A 46 8.79 17.71 -17.15
N THR A 47 8.03 16.66 -17.35
CA THR A 47 8.54 15.34 -17.71
C THR A 47 8.18 15.09 -19.17
N GLU A 48 9.14 14.60 -19.95
CA GLU A 48 8.94 14.19 -21.34
C GLU A 48 9.43 12.77 -21.51
N TYR A 49 8.79 12.02 -22.41
CA TYR A 49 9.20 10.67 -22.76
C TYR A 49 9.44 10.57 -24.26
N TYR A 50 10.38 9.71 -24.65
CA TYR A 50 10.73 9.50 -26.05
C TYR A 50 9.84 8.40 -26.65
N GLU A 51 9.05 8.74 -27.67
CA GLU A 51 8.11 7.82 -28.32
C GLU A 51 8.06 8.15 -29.82
N ASN A 52 8.14 7.14 -30.68
CA ASN A 52 8.05 7.28 -32.14
C ASN A 52 9.03 8.31 -32.76
N GLY A 53 10.23 8.44 -32.18
CA GLY A 53 11.26 9.35 -32.69
C GLY A 53 11.20 10.78 -32.13
N GLU A 54 10.18 11.10 -31.32
CA GLU A 54 9.93 12.44 -30.81
C GLU A 54 9.83 12.47 -29.28
N TRP A 55 10.09 13.65 -28.71
CA TRP A 55 9.86 13.91 -27.29
C TRP A 55 8.42 14.36 -27.06
N VAL A 56 7.68 13.59 -26.28
CA VAL A 56 6.29 13.86 -25.95
C VAL A 56 6.19 14.35 -24.51
N ALA A 57 5.56 15.51 -24.31
CA ALA A 57 5.33 16.05 -22.98
C ALA A 57 4.25 15.25 -22.22
N GLN A 58 4.56 14.90 -20.98
CA GLN A 58 3.59 14.29 -20.08
C GLN A 58 2.58 15.34 -19.60
N THR A 59 1.32 15.17 -19.99
CA THR A 59 0.20 16.06 -19.60
C THR A 59 -0.71 15.47 -18.53
N LEU A 60 -0.61 14.16 -18.28
CA LEU A 60 -1.36 13.46 -17.22
C LEU A 60 -0.38 12.94 -16.18
N GLU A 61 -0.82 12.78 -14.92
CA GLU A 61 0.06 12.32 -13.84
C GLU A 61 0.68 10.95 -14.14
N THR A 62 -0.04 10.12 -14.89
CA THR A 62 0.36 8.75 -15.23
C THR A 62 0.43 8.54 -16.74
N LYS A 63 1.52 7.96 -17.22
CA LYS A 63 1.64 7.31 -18.53
C LYS A 63 2.01 5.84 -18.28
N VAL A 64 1.31 4.94 -18.96
CA VAL A 64 1.65 3.52 -18.99
C VAL A 64 2.08 3.17 -20.40
N PHE A 65 3.29 2.67 -20.54
CA PHE A 65 3.79 2.12 -21.80
C PHE A 65 3.40 0.65 -21.83
N THR A 66 2.55 0.29 -22.80
CA THR A 66 1.97 -1.06 -22.92
C THR A 66 2.40 -1.72 -24.21
N LYS A 67 2.24 -3.04 -24.29
CA LYS A 67 2.56 -3.84 -25.51
C LYS A 67 4.02 -3.65 -25.97
N LEU A 68 4.93 -3.56 -25.00
CA LEU A 68 6.36 -3.44 -25.26
C LEU A 68 6.93 -4.81 -25.66
N ASP A 69 7.84 -4.80 -26.63
CA ASP A 69 8.68 -5.96 -26.91
C ASP A 69 9.67 -6.20 -25.76
N ALA A 70 10.11 -7.44 -25.59
CA ALA A 70 11.17 -7.75 -24.64
C ALA A 70 12.48 -7.03 -25.05
N GLY A 71 13.08 -6.33 -24.09
CA GLY A 71 14.26 -5.49 -24.32
C GLY A 71 13.94 -4.06 -24.79
N ALA A 72 12.67 -3.69 -24.96
CA ALA A 72 12.31 -2.32 -25.33
C ALA A 72 12.75 -1.31 -24.26
N GLU A 73 13.31 -0.18 -24.70
CA GLU A 73 13.77 0.88 -23.82
C GLU A 73 12.74 2.03 -23.75
N VAL A 74 12.41 2.44 -22.53
CA VAL A 74 11.64 3.64 -22.23
C VAL A 74 12.61 4.70 -21.73
N ILE A 75 12.73 5.79 -22.48
CA ILE A 75 13.60 6.92 -22.14
C ILE A 75 12.71 8.10 -21.75
N VAL A 76 13.02 8.69 -20.60
CA VAL A 76 12.36 9.89 -20.10
C VAL A 76 13.39 10.96 -19.74
N ARG A 77 12.95 12.21 -19.76
CA ARG A 77 13.73 13.33 -19.25
C ARG A 77 12.87 14.23 -18.39
N VAL A 78 13.49 14.80 -17.35
CA VAL A 78 12.89 15.82 -16.49
C VAL A 78 13.65 17.11 -16.67
N MET A 79 12.93 18.21 -16.87
CA MET A 79 13.55 19.52 -17.11
C MET A 79 12.66 20.66 -16.61
N PRO A 80 13.22 21.86 -16.41
CA PRO A 80 12.47 23.06 -16.10
C PRO A 80 11.47 23.39 -17.21
N ARG A 81 10.29 23.87 -16.82
CA ARG A 81 9.31 24.38 -17.79
C ARG A 81 9.74 25.73 -18.35
N LYS A 82 10.33 26.57 -17.51
CA LYS A 82 10.95 27.83 -17.90
C LYS A 82 12.45 27.61 -18.04
N SER A 83 13.06 28.16 -19.09
CA SER A 83 14.46 27.90 -19.48
C SER A 83 15.51 28.27 -18.44
N LEU A 84 15.19 29.08 -17.42
CA LEU A 84 16.08 29.35 -16.30
C LEU A 84 15.62 28.65 -15.01
N VAL A 85 16.48 27.78 -14.48
CA VAL A 85 16.49 27.47 -13.05
C VAL A 85 17.39 28.50 -12.39
N ALA A 86 16.79 29.45 -11.67
CA ALA A 86 17.58 30.44 -10.94
C ALA A 86 18.33 29.80 -9.76
N ASN A 87 17.73 28.76 -9.14
CA ASN A 87 18.25 28.06 -7.97
C ASN A 87 18.17 26.52 -8.16
N GLU A 88 17.71 25.80 -7.14
CA GLU A 88 17.38 24.38 -7.11
C GLU A 88 15.89 24.18 -7.37
N LEU A 89 15.53 23.22 -8.20
CA LEU A 89 14.14 22.87 -8.49
C LEU A 89 13.90 21.38 -8.22
N PRO A 90 13.38 21.03 -7.03
CA PRO A 90 13.12 19.65 -6.65
C PRO A 90 11.99 19.04 -7.46
N TYR A 91 12.08 17.73 -7.70
CA TYR A 91 11.03 16.97 -8.35
C TYR A 91 10.93 15.55 -7.80
N THR A 92 9.80 14.94 -8.10
CA THR A 92 9.59 13.52 -7.83
C THR A 92 8.91 12.89 -9.03
N VAL A 93 9.48 11.78 -9.50
CA VAL A 93 8.93 10.95 -10.59
C VAL A 93 9.10 9.49 -10.20
N ARG A 94 8.16 8.63 -10.60
CA ARG A 94 8.33 7.18 -10.53
C ARG A 94 8.46 6.61 -11.94
N LEU A 95 9.44 5.75 -12.12
CA LEU A 95 9.71 5.08 -13.38
C LEU A 95 10.10 3.63 -13.13
N GLY A 96 9.48 2.71 -13.88
CA GLY A 96 9.86 1.31 -13.88
C GLY A 96 8.72 0.37 -14.23
N SER A 97 8.91 -0.93 -13.98
CA SER A 97 7.88 -1.95 -14.23
C SER A 97 6.55 -1.58 -13.57
N TYR A 98 5.44 -1.77 -14.29
CA TYR A 98 4.11 -1.42 -13.81
C TYR A 98 3.71 -2.28 -12.61
N PRO A 99 3.34 -1.68 -11.46
CA PRO A 99 3.08 -2.40 -10.23
C PRO A 99 1.66 -2.96 -10.17
N VAL A 100 1.54 -4.27 -10.31
CA VAL A 100 0.31 -5.02 -10.04
C VAL A 100 0.34 -5.49 -8.59
N MET A 101 -0.61 -5.03 -7.79
CA MET A 101 -0.80 -5.54 -6.42
C MET A 101 -1.69 -6.79 -6.51
N GLU A 102 -1.08 -7.97 -6.38
CA GLU A 102 -1.77 -9.26 -6.57
C GLU A 102 -2.65 -9.64 -5.38
N SER A 103 -2.15 -9.38 -4.17
CA SER A 103 -2.83 -9.70 -2.93
C SER A 103 -2.34 -8.80 -1.80
N TYR A 104 -3.17 -8.64 -0.78
CA TYR A 104 -2.79 -8.03 0.49
C TYR A 104 -3.52 -8.72 1.64
N ASP A 105 -2.95 -8.66 2.82
CA ASP A 105 -3.59 -9.12 4.04
C ASP A 105 -3.13 -8.30 5.26
N LEU A 106 -4.02 -8.22 6.25
CA LEU A 106 -3.67 -7.75 7.59
C LEU A 106 -3.87 -8.94 8.52
N LEU A 107 -2.78 -9.56 8.90
CA LEU A 107 -2.79 -10.82 9.63
C LEU A 107 -3.20 -10.61 11.07
N ASP A 108 -3.88 -11.62 11.62
CA ASP A 108 -4.17 -11.72 13.04
C ASP A 108 -2.90 -11.66 13.88
N GLU A 109 -3.04 -11.18 15.11
CA GLU A 109 -1.98 -11.34 16.09
C GLU A 109 -1.80 -12.84 16.39
N PRO A 110 -0.58 -13.39 16.31
CA PRO A 110 -0.34 -14.80 16.63
C PRO A 110 -0.86 -15.17 18.03
N GLY A 111 -1.69 -16.21 18.11
CA GLY A 111 -2.28 -16.67 19.37
C GLY A 111 -3.49 -15.87 19.84
N VAL A 112 -4.02 -14.95 19.02
CA VAL A 112 -5.26 -14.25 19.35
C VAL A 112 -6.43 -15.24 19.53
N LEU A 113 -7.13 -15.11 20.65
CA LEU A 113 -8.40 -15.80 20.85
C LEU A 113 -9.49 -15.03 20.10
N ARG A 114 -9.69 -15.39 18.82
CA ARG A 114 -10.67 -14.75 17.94
C ARG A 114 -12.07 -14.82 18.53
N ILE A 115 -12.76 -13.68 18.51
CA ILE A 115 -14.20 -13.60 18.68
C ILE A 115 -14.85 -14.21 17.41
N PRO A 116 -15.72 -15.22 17.52
CA PRO A 116 -16.33 -15.85 16.36
C PRO A 116 -17.22 -14.91 15.55
N GLY A 117 -17.40 -15.20 14.26
CA GLY A 117 -18.35 -14.48 13.41
C GLY A 117 -19.78 -14.56 13.97
N GLY A 118 -20.52 -13.45 13.88
CA GLY A 118 -21.87 -13.30 14.45
C GLY A 118 -21.90 -12.90 15.93
N HIS A 119 -20.76 -12.87 16.62
CA HIS A 119 -20.66 -12.41 18.02
C HIS A 119 -20.25 -10.95 18.14
N THR A 120 -19.95 -10.28 17.04
CA THR A 120 -19.55 -8.88 16.98
C THR A 120 -20.50 -8.07 16.11
N LYS A 121 -20.42 -6.74 16.25
CA LYS A 121 -20.87 -5.76 15.27
C LYS A 121 -19.64 -4.98 14.78
N PRO A 122 -19.32 -4.99 13.47
CA PRO A 122 -19.96 -5.80 12.41
C PRO A 122 -19.80 -7.31 12.65
N GLU A 123 -20.66 -8.11 12.03
CA GLU A 123 -20.74 -9.58 12.26
C GLU A 123 -19.46 -10.33 11.88
N TRP A 124 -18.66 -9.75 10.98
CA TRP A 124 -17.38 -10.32 10.55
C TRP A 124 -16.25 -9.30 10.72
N LEU A 125 -15.20 -9.75 11.39
CA LEU A 125 -13.92 -9.06 11.54
C LEU A 125 -12.88 -9.88 10.78
N ALA A 126 -12.29 -9.32 9.72
CA ALA A 126 -11.28 -10.02 8.94
C ALA A 126 -10.05 -10.31 9.78
N THR A 127 -9.62 -9.30 10.54
CA THR A 127 -8.43 -9.33 11.38
C THR A 127 -8.82 -9.12 12.83
N GLN A 128 -8.20 -9.82 13.78
CA GLN A 128 -8.34 -9.59 15.20
C GLN A 128 -6.97 -9.56 15.89
N ILE A 129 -6.80 -8.58 16.77
CA ILE A 129 -5.52 -8.32 17.44
C ILE A 129 -5.70 -7.93 18.90
N TYR A 130 -4.64 -8.04 19.68
CA TYR A 130 -4.57 -7.49 21.03
C TYR A 130 -3.74 -6.21 21.12
N LYS A 131 -2.68 -6.09 20.30
CA LYS A 131 -1.73 -4.99 20.31
C LYS A 131 -0.96 -4.79 19.01
N GLU A 132 -0.87 -5.80 18.13
CA GLU A 132 -0.06 -5.70 16.92
C GLU A 132 -0.65 -6.51 15.76
N ALA A 133 -0.36 -6.09 14.53
CA ALA A 133 -0.73 -6.81 13.31
C ALA A 133 0.45 -6.82 12.34
N VAL A 134 0.53 -7.86 11.51
CA VAL A 134 1.45 -7.88 10.37
C VAL A 134 0.65 -7.54 9.11
N PHE A 135 1.02 -6.44 8.47
CA PHE A 135 0.49 -6.08 7.15
C PHE A 135 1.42 -6.63 6.06
N GLU A 136 0.84 -7.32 5.08
CA GLU A 136 1.57 -7.83 3.91
C GLU A 136 0.85 -7.46 2.61
N ALA A 137 1.62 -7.10 1.58
CA ALA A 137 1.14 -6.97 0.20
C ALA A 137 2.15 -7.58 -0.77
N LYS A 138 1.64 -8.21 -1.83
CA LYS A 138 2.45 -8.83 -2.89
C LYS A 138 2.30 -8.04 -4.18
N PHE A 139 3.44 -7.73 -4.78
CA PHE A 139 3.54 -7.02 -6.04
C PHE A 139 4.25 -7.87 -7.09
N ALA A 140 3.69 -7.82 -8.29
CA ALA A 140 4.31 -8.34 -9.50
C ALA A 140 4.25 -7.29 -10.62
N ASP A 141 5.03 -7.51 -11.67
CA ASP A 141 4.85 -6.81 -12.93
C ASP A 141 3.70 -7.43 -13.76
N THR A 142 3.41 -6.85 -14.92
CA THR A 142 2.35 -7.36 -15.83
C THR A 142 2.71 -8.67 -16.53
N LYS A 143 3.87 -9.27 -16.22
CA LYS A 143 4.30 -10.61 -16.62
C LYS A 143 4.39 -11.56 -15.41
N ASN A 144 3.77 -11.20 -14.29
CA ASN A 144 3.72 -11.98 -13.05
C ASN A 144 5.11 -12.27 -12.45
N THR A 145 6.10 -11.40 -12.71
CA THR A 145 7.41 -11.46 -12.06
C THR A 145 7.40 -10.60 -10.80
N PRO A 146 7.91 -11.08 -9.64
CA PRO A 146 7.95 -10.29 -8.42
C PRO A 146 8.57 -8.91 -8.63
N LEU A 147 7.95 -7.88 -8.04
CA LEU A 147 8.33 -6.49 -8.29
C LEU A 147 8.79 -5.78 -7.01
N GLU A 148 10.06 -5.37 -6.99
CA GLU A 148 10.60 -4.45 -6.00
C GLU A 148 10.12 -3.00 -6.24
N GLY A 149 9.88 -2.26 -5.15
CA GLY A 149 9.56 -0.83 -5.19
C GLY A 149 8.08 -0.49 -5.34
N GLY A 150 7.20 -1.50 -5.40
CA GLY A 150 5.75 -1.32 -5.28
C GLY A 150 5.39 -0.76 -3.90
N ILE A 151 4.41 0.14 -3.84
CA ILE A 151 4.04 0.87 -2.62
C ILE A 151 2.59 0.51 -2.28
N ALA A 152 2.40 -0.22 -1.19
CA ALA A 152 1.09 -0.43 -0.61
C ALA A 152 0.86 0.53 0.56
N SER A 153 -0.36 1.05 0.65
CA SER A 153 -0.79 1.85 1.78
C SER A 153 -1.99 1.19 2.45
N LEU A 154 -1.80 0.78 3.70
CA LEU A 154 -2.90 0.43 4.60
C LEU A 154 -3.47 1.72 5.18
N VAL A 155 -4.75 1.96 4.96
CA VAL A 155 -5.48 3.11 5.49
C VAL A 155 -6.55 2.59 6.44
N MET A 156 -6.59 3.07 7.69
CA MET A 156 -7.58 2.65 8.66
C MET A 156 -8.08 3.78 9.56
N SER A 157 -9.27 3.61 10.13
CA SER A 157 -9.82 4.48 11.15
C SER A 157 -10.70 3.70 12.13
N PHE A 158 -10.72 4.12 13.40
CA PHE A 158 -11.56 3.56 14.46
C PHE A 158 -12.94 4.23 14.57
N GLY A 159 -13.31 5.11 13.63
CA GLY A 159 -14.61 5.77 13.57
C GLY A 159 -14.56 7.13 12.86
N GLU A 160 -15.72 7.72 12.56
CA GLU A 160 -15.80 8.98 11.79
C GLU A 160 -15.07 10.16 12.43
N ASN A 161 -14.95 10.17 13.77
CA ASN A 161 -14.28 11.23 14.53
C ASN A 161 -12.83 10.90 14.91
N GLU A 162 -12.34 9.73 14.54
CA GLU A 162 -10.98 9.28 14.85
C GLU A 162 -10.04 9.58 13.67
N PRO A 163 -8.78 9.97 13.93
CA PRO A 163 -7.82 10.26 12.88
C PRO A 163 -7.56 9.02 12.04
N THR A 164 -7.55 9.20 10.73
CA THR A 164 -7.14 8.15 9.80
C THR A 164 -5.64 7.86 9.96
N ILE A 165 -5.32 6.59 10.21
CA ILE A 165 -3.95 6.09 10.28
C ILE A 165 -3.59 5.54 8.90
N THR A 166 -2.43 5.94 8.38
CA THR A 166 -1.92 5.43 7.10
C THR A 166 -0.51 4.84 7.29
N HIS A 167 -0.34 3.59 6.91
CA HIS A 167 0.95 2.91 6.90
C HIS A 167 1.36 2.59 5.47
N HIS A 168 2.53 3.10 5.08
CA HIS A 168 3.17 2.77 3.81
C HIS A 168 4.17 1.63 4.00
N SER A 169 4.17 0.70 3.04
CA SER A 169 5.14 -0.39 2.92
C SER A 169 5.60 -0.49 1.46
N ILE A 170 6.90 -0.72 1.27
CA ILE A 170 7.52 -0.84 -0.06
C ILE A 170 7.93 -2.29 -0.26
N SER A 171 7.65 -2.85 -1.44
CA SER A 171 8.02 -4.24 -1.75
C SER A 171 9.52 -4.41 -1.96
N ASP A 172 10.05 -5.51 -1.45
CA ASP A 172 11.44 -5.92 -1.64
C ASP A 172 11.65 -6.69 -2.96
N ALA A 173 12.85 -7.24 -3.16
CA ALA A 173 13.21 -8.03 -4.35
C ALA A 173 12.36 -9.30 -4.55
N SER A 174 11.67 -9.78 -3.51
CA SER A 174 10.72 -10.89 -3.59
C SER A 174 9.30 -10.44 -3.96
N GLY A 175 9.10 -9.15 -4.20
CA GLY A 175 7.78 -8.56 -4.46
C GLY A 175 6.94 -8.37 -3.21
N VAL A 176 7.49 -8.58 -2.01
CA VAL A 176 6.72 -8.54 -0.76
C VAL A 176 6.96 -7.21 -0.04
N ALA A 177 5.87 -6.50 0.25
CA ALA A 177 5.85 -5.35 1.15
C ALA A 177 5.26 -5.81 2.49
N SER A 178 6.08 -5.91 3.54
CA SER A 178 5.64 -6.38 4.86
C SER A 178 5.99 -5.37 5.96
N ARG A 179 5.12 -5.25 6.96
CA ARG A 179 5.33 -4.35 8.11
C ARG A 179 4.59 -4.85 9.35
N LEU A 180 5.32 -4.93 10.48
CA LEU A 180 4.71 -5.02 11.80
C LEU A 180 4.16 -3.64 12.20
N ILE A 181 2.89 -3.61 12.62
CA ILE A 181 2.20 -2.41 13.06
C ILE A 181 1.83 -2.59 14.54
N GLU A 182 2.32 -1.68 15.37
CA GLU A 182 2.03 -1.66 16.81
C GLU A 182 0.86 -0.69 17.08
N PHE A 183 -0.23 -1.23 17.60
CA PHE A 183 -1.41 -0.48 18.04
C PHE A 183 -1.41 -0.22 19.55
N GLY A 184 -0.59 -0.97 20.30
CA GLY A 184 -0.64 -0.97 21.76
C GLY A 184 -1.93 -1.61 22.27
N ARG A 185 -2.11 -1.67 23.60
CA ARG A 185 -3.37 -2.15 24.19
C ARG A 185 -4.45 -1.09 24.03
N CYS A 186 -5.69 -1.51 23.82
CA CYS A 186 -6.86 -0.65 23.95
C CYS A 186 -7.56 -0.85 25.29
N ASP A 187 -8.33 0.16 25.68
CA ASP A 187 -9.23 0.14 26.83
C ASP A 187 -10.68 0.33 26.37
N GLY A 188 -11.63 -0.13 27.21
CA GLY A 188 -13.05 -0.03 26.91
C GLY A 188 -13.50 -0.95 25.77
N GLY A 189 -14.35 -0.42 24.90
CA GLY A 189 -14.90 -1.12 23.72
C GLY A 189 -16.31 -1.66 23.89
N VAL A 190 -16.82 -2.24 22.81
CA VAL A 190 -18.15 -2.86 22.75
C VAL A 190 -18.06 -4.30 23.26
N GLU A 191 -19.06 -4.72 24.03
CA GLU A 191 -19.17 -6.11 24.48
C GLU A 191 -19.64 -7.01 23.33
N ALA A 192 -18.83 -8.03 23.02
CA ALA A 192 -19.20 -9.11 22.12
C ALA A 192 -20.17 -10.08 22.81
N LEU A 193 -20.97 -10.80 22.03
CA LEU A 193 -21.75 -11.93 22.56
C LEU A 193 -20.80 -12.99 23.11
N ASP A 194 -21.17 -13.57 24.26
CA ASP A 194 -20.39 -14.63 24.89
C ASP A 194 -20.20 -15.82 23.93
N PHE A 195 -18.99 -16.38 23.88
CA PHE A 195 -18.67 -17.52 23.02
C PHE A 195 -17.88 -18.59 23.76
N VAL A 196 -17.96 -19.83 23.26
CA VAL A 196 -17.17 -20.94 23.79
C VAL A 196 -15.99 -21.19 22.89
N ASP A 197 -14.79 -21.19 23.46
CA ASP A 197 -13.61 -21.64 22.74
C ASP A 197 -13.28 -23.10 23.09
N LYS A 198 -13.26 -23.94 22.06
CA LYS A 198 -13.04 -25.39 22.23
C LYS A 198 -11.55 -25.75 22.33
N GLN A 199 -10.65 -24.87 21.90
CA GLN A 199 -9.20 -25.10 21.97
C GLN A 199 -8.64 -24.76 23.36
N MET A 200 -9.26 -23.82 24.05
CA MET A 200 -8.91 -23.37 25.40
C MET A 200 -9.85 -23.91 26.48
N GLY A 201 -10.25 -25.20 26.39
CA GLY A 201 -10.86 -25.91 27.53
C GLY A 201 -12.36 -25.67 27.75
N PHE A 202 -13.14 -25.43 26.68
CA PHE A 202 -14.60 -25.20 26.76
C PHE A 202 -14.97 -24.04 27.71
N ASN A 203 -14.11 -23.03 27.78
CA ASN A 203 -14.36 -21.81 28.52
C ASN A 203 -15.39 -20.96 27.78
N THR A 204 -16.35 -20.40 28.51
CA THR A 204 -17.21 -19.32 28.02
C THR A 204 -16.49 -17.99 28.24
N TRP A 205 -16.21 -17.30 27.15
CA TRP A 205 -15.48 -16.04 27.11
C TRP A 205 -16.39 -14.88 26.82
N ARG A 206 -16.08 -13.76 27.48
CA ARG A 206 -16.60 -12.43 27.15
C ARG A 206 -15.48 -11.54 26.70
N SER A 207 -15.70 -10.78 25.63
CA SER A 207 -14.70 -9.89 25.06
C SER A 207 -15.25 -8.47 24.95
N LEU A 208 -14.40 -7.49 25.26
CA LEU A 208 -14.58 -6.09 24.88
C LEU A 208 -13.63 -5.78 23.73
N TYR A 209 -14.14 -5.13 22.69
CA TYR A 209 -13.35 -4.84 21.49
C TYR A 209 -13.72 -3.50 20.85
N ASN A 210 -12.75 -2.89 20.18
CA ASN A 210 -12.93 -1.76 19.29
C ASN A 210 -12.89 -2.24 17.83
N VAL A 211 -13.52 -1.48 16.93
CA VAL A 211 -13.55 -1.79 15.50
C VAL A 211 -12.79 -0.72 14.74
N ALA A 212 -11.91 -1.14 13.85
CA ALA A 212 -11.36 -0.27 12.82
C ALA A 212 -11.84 -0.70 11.44
N GLY A 213 -12.33 0.24 10.65
CA GLY A 213 -12.49 0.05 9.21
C GLY A 213 -11.15 0.31 8.52
N TYR A 214 -10.74 -0.56 7.60
CA TYR A 214 -9.52 -0.41 6.84
C TYR A 214 -9.68 -0.82 5.37
N PHE A 215 -8.79 -0.31 4.53
CA PHE A 215 -8.60 -0.77 3.17
C PHE A 215 -7.12 -0.64 2.78
N VAL A 216 -6.74 -1.32 1.70
CA VAL A 216 -5.38 -1.25 1.15
C VAL A 216 -5.45 -0.70 -0.26
N GLN A 217 -4.54 0.20 -0.58
CA GLN A 217 -4.42 0.79 -1.92
C GLN A 217 -3.00 0.63 -2.47
N ASN A 218 -2.92 0.46 -3.79
CA ASN A 218 -1.66 0.51 -4.52
C ASN A 218 -1.27 1.99 -4.77
N SER A 219 -0.52 2.57 -3.84
CA SER A 219 -0.10 3.98 -3.89
C SER A 219 1.03 4.26 -4.88
N SER A 220 1.57 3.23 -5.53
CA SER A 220 2.46 3.44 -6.67
C SER A 220 1.75 4.11 -7.84
N LEU A 221 0.44 3.86 -7.99
CA LEU A 221 -0.40 4.35 -9.11
C LEU A 221 -1.08 5.70 -8.84
N GLY A 222 -0.80 6.33 -7.69
CA GLY A 222 -1.42 7.58 -7.26
C GLY A 222 -2.70 7.38 -6.45
N PRO A 223 -3.59 8.38 -6.40
CA PRO A 223 -4.80 8.33 -5.59
C PRO A 223 -5.79 7.27 -6.11
N LEU A 224 -6.64 6.77 -5.21
CA LEU A 224 -7.71 5.84 -5.55
C LEU A 224 -8.67 6.46 -6.58
N LYS A 225 -8.91 5.72 -7.67
CA LYS A 225 -9.89 6.10 -8.70
C LYS A 225 -11.31 5.58 -8.41
N THR A 226 -11.45 4.69 -7.43
CA THR A 226 -12.73 4.07 -7.04
C THR A 226 -12.82 3.96 -5.53
N THR A 227 -14.06 3.95 -5.01
CA THR A 227 -14.29 3.76 -3.58
C THR A 227 -13.79 2.38 -3.16
N PRO A 228 -12.83 2.30 -2.22
CA PRO A 228 -12.27 1.03 -1.82
C PRO A 228 -13.30 0.25 -1.00
N ARG A 229 -13.24 -1.08 -1.08
CA ARG A 229 -14.01 -1.93 -0.18
C ARG A 229 -13.39 -1.86 1.22
N ILE A 230 -14.18 -1.36 2.17
CA ILE A 230 -13.78 -1.33 3.58
C ILE A 230 -13.95 -2.73 4.18
N VAL A 231 -12.92 -3.16 4.92
CA VAL A 231 -12.87 -4.38 5.71
C VAL A 231 -12.71 -3.98 7.18
N PHE A 232 -13.08 -4.84 8.12
CA PHE A 232 -13.06 -4.50 9.54
C PHE A 232 -12.05 -5.33 10.31
N MET A 233 -11.30 -4.67 11.20
CA MET A 233 -10.41 -5.25 12.19
C MET A 233 -11.03 -5.10 13.58
N GLY A 234 -10.94 -6.14 14.41
CA GLY A 234 -11.25 -6.09 15.84
C GLY A 234 -10.00 -5.90 16.68
N HIS A 235 -9.94 -4.82 17.45
CA HIS A 235 -8.92 -4.63 18.47
C HIS A 235 -9.50 -5.07 19.82
N ILE A 236 -9.08 -6.24 20.30
CA ILE A 236 -9.59 -6.84 21.52
C ILE A 236 -8.92 -6.20 22.74
N CYS A 237 -9.70 -5.42 23.50
CA CYS A 237 -9.21 -4.66 24.66
C CYS A 237 -9.16 -5.51 25.92
N LYS A 238 -10.15 -6.38 26.10
CA LYS A 238 -10.23 -7.26 27.28
C LYS A 238 -10.94 -8.55 26.95
N GLN A 239 -10.45 -9.67 27.48
CA GLN A 239 -11.16 -10.95 27.48
C GLN A 239 -11.21 -11.52 28.88
N THR A 240 -12.39 -12.01 29.28
CA THR A 240 -12.63 -12.55 30.61
C THR A 240 -13.29 -13.92 30.48
N VAL A 241 -12.78 -14.90 31.22
CA VAL A 241 -13.45 -16.19 31.38
C VAL A 241 -14.63 -15.99 32.33
N LEU A 242 -15.84 -16.26 31.85
CA LEU A 242 -17.04 -16.23 32.68
C LEU A 242 -17.28 -17.58 33.36
N ARG A 243 -17.00 -18.66 32.64
CA ARG A 243 -17.22 -20.03 33.12
C ARG A 243 -16.23 -20.99 32.48
N THR A 244 -15.68 -21.89 33.29
CA THR A 244 -14.91 -23.04 32.81
C THR A 244 -15.77 -24.29 32.89
N VAL A 245 -15.90 -25.01 31.78
CA VAL A 245 -16.56 -26.32 31.76
C VAL A 245 -15.46 -27.38 31.83
N ALA A 246 -15.34 -28.04 32.98
CA ALA A 246 -14.41 -29.16 33.12
C ALA A 246 -14.75 -30.26 32.08
N PRO A 247 -13.75 -30.88 31.42
CA PRO A 247 -13.99 -32.04 30.57
C PRO A 247 -14.71 -33.11 31.40
N ARG A 248 -15.83 -33.65 30.90
CA ARG A 248 -16.41 -34.85 31.50
C ARG A 248 -15.42 -35.99 31.26
N GLY A 249 -14.87 -36.53 32.35
CA GLY A 249 -14.00 -37.71 32.33
C GLY A 249 -14.71 -38.96 31.85
#